data_AF-A0A7Z9P2A6-F1
#
_entry.id   AF-A0A7Z9P2A6-F1
#
_cell.length_a   1.000
_cell.length_b   1.000
_cell.length_c   1.000
_cell.angle_alpha   90.00
_cell.angle_beta   90.00
_cell.angle_gamma   90.00
#
_symmetry.space_group_name_H-M   'P 1'
#
loop_
_entity.id
_entity.type
_entity.pdbx_description
1 polymer ?
#
loop_
_entity_poly.entity_id
_entity_poly.type
_entity_poly.pdbx_seq_one_letter_code
_entity_poly.pdbx_strand_id
1 'polypeptide(L)'
;MREQKTIVDGVEFGTIFQFQRIFGAISSSMHPARLFVAFGMVLVLLAAGSIWDSVSNVDATTLDGSIIQEDLEQARAFSIAQAATSLGHVAPEGSDTWSVEDAQIYLLEAWKDFTFEGGVIEKERIEFERVYLELESVRVRGPFEASATYVATNWNAIVDAGLRADAVNMWQGVVAIVWELPILLWKGGYHSFISLYGFLLIYVLCIGGGAIARMQVCWHSRNERLSMAEALDFALSRWRQLLTAVCAPVMFVA
;
A
#
# COMPACT_ATOMS: atom_id res chain seq x y z
N MET A 1 32.51 7.39 28.18
CA MET A 1 31.94 8.44 29.05
C MET A 1 30.94 7.78 29.97
N ARG A 2 31.06 7.95 31.30
CA ARG A 2 30.09 7.42 32.27
C ARG A 2 28.84 8.31 32.21
N GLU A 3 27.67 7.73 31.95
CA GLU A 3 26.40 8.46 32.00
C GLU A 3 26.22 9.08 33.39
N GLN A 4 26.17 10.41 33.43
CA GLN A 4 25.98 11.15 34.67
C GLN A 4 24.50 11.06 35.04
N LYS A 5 24.18 10.21 36.01
CA LYS A 5 22.82 10.07 36.54
C LYS A 5 22.43 11.35 37.29
N THR A 6 21.50 12.12 36.73
CA THR A 6 20.89 13.28 37.39
C THR A 6 19.82 12.78 38.36
N ILE A 7 20.20 12.67 39.63
CA ILE A 7 19.27 12.38 40.72
C ILE A 7 18.98 13.72 41.39
N VAL A 8 17.72 14.15 41.35
CA VAL A 8 17.24 15.31 42.12
C VAL A 8 16.15 14.77 43.05
N ASP A 9 16.29 15.00 44.35
CA ASP A 9 15.37 14.57 45.41
C ASP A 9 15.01 13.06 45.42
N GLY A 10 15.99 12.19 45.22
CA GLY A 10 15.79 10.73 45.29
C GLY A 10 15.00 10.13 44.13
N VAL A 11 14.61 10.96 43.17
CA VAL A 11 13.90 10.57 41.95
C VAL A 11 14.89 10.45 40.80
N GLU A 12 15.00 9.26 40.22
CA GLU A 12 15.71 9.08 38.95
C GLU A 12 14.82 9.63 37.81
N PHE A 13 15.12 10.82 37.31
CA PHE A 13 14.35 11.45 36.23
C PHE A 13 14.27 10.57 34.97
N GLY A 14 15.30 9.75 34.71
CA GLY A 14 15.35 8.83 33.57
C GLY A 14 14.41 7.63 33.64
N THR A 15 13.83 7.31 34.82
CA THR A 15 12.82 6.24 34.98
C THR A 15 11.39 6.78 35.03
N ILE A 16 11.18 8.03 35.48
CA ILE A 16 9.86 8.63 35.59
C ILE A 16 9.34 9.19 34.25
N PHE A 17 10.19 9.79 33.42
CA PHE A 17 9.75 10.39 32.15
C PHE A 17 9.85 9.41 30.98
N GLN A 18 8.95 8.41 30.93
CA GLN A 18 8.84 7.49 29.80
C GLN A 18 8.59 8.22 28.45
N PHE A 19 7.96 9.39 28.50
CA PHE A 19 7.73 10.26 27.35
C PHE A 19 9.04 10.59 26.60
N GLN A 20 10.13 10.94 27.31
CA GLN A 20 11.41 11.25 26.65
C GLN A 20 12.00 10.04 25.90
N ARG A 21 11.77 8.81 26.40
CA ARG A 21 12.18 7.59 25.70
C ARG A 21 11.38 7.36 24.43
N ILE A 22 10.08 7.66 24.45
CA ILE A 22 9.20 7.57 23.28
C ILE A 22 9.64 8.57 22.21
N PHE A 23 9.84 9.85 22.57
CA PHE A 23 10.30 10.87 21.61
C PHE A 23 11.72 10.58 21.12
N GLY A 24 12.60 10.06 21.98
CA GLY A 24 13.92 9.59 21.57
C GLY A 24 13.84 8.43 20.57
N ALA A 25 12.93 7.48 20.77
CA ALA A 25 12.70 6.38 19.84
C ALA A 25 12.16 6.87 18.49
N ILE A 26 11.20 7.79 18.49
CA ILE A 26 10.63 8.41 17.27
C ILE A 26 11.70 9.22 16.52
N SER A 27 12.47 10.04 17.23
CA SER A 27 13.59 10.78 16.63
C SER A 27 14.64 9.81 16.06
N SER A 28 14.89 8.68 16.74
CA SER A 28 15.81 7.67 16.23
C SER A 28 15.29 6.96 14.98
N SER A 29 13.99 6.68 14.89
CA SER A 29 13.40 6.02 13.71
C SER A 29 13.42 6.92 12.48
N MET A 30 13.37 8.24 12.67
CA MET A 30 13.45 9.25 11.60
C MET A 30 14.86 9.54 11.07
N HIS A 31 15.87 8.75 11.44
CA HIS A 31 17.22 8.96 10.90
C HIS A 31 17.23 8.81 9.37
N PRO A 32 17.81 9.77 8.59
CA PRO A 32 17.69 9.80 7.13
C PRO A 32 18.06 8.48 6.45
N ALA A 33 19.14 7.83 6.89
CA ALA A 33 19.57 6.54 6.32
C ALA A 33 18.49 5.43 6.44
N ARG A 34 17.70 5.42 7.51
CA ARG A 34 16.62 4.43 7.71
C ARG A 34 15.42 4.74 6.84
N LEU A 35 15.11 6.04 6.71
CA LEU A 35 14.06 6.51 5.81
C LEU A 35 14.38 6.15 4.36
N PHE A 36 15.65 6.27 3.93
CA PHE A 36 16.07 5.82 2.60
C PHE A 36 15.90 4.32 2.40
N VAL A 37 16.27 3.49 3.39
CA VAL A 37 16.05 2.04 3.32
C VAL A 37 14.55 1.73 3.23
N ALA A 38 13.74 2.31 4.11
CA ALA A 38 12.29 2.10 4.13
C ALA A 38 11.64 2.56 2.82
N PHE A 39 12.04 3.71 2.29
CA PHE A 39 11.59 4.22 1.00
C PHE A 39 11.97 3.27 -0.15
N GLY A 40 13.21 2.77 -0.15
CA GLY A 40 13.65 1.77 -1.10
C GLY A 40 12.82 0.48 -1.05
N MET A 41 12.49 0.00 0.15
CA MET A 41 11.58 -1.15 0.32
C MET A 41 10.22 -0.90 -0.30
N VAL A 42 9.62 0.25 -0.01
CA VAL A 42 8.31 0.63 -0.56
C VAL A 42 8.37 0.71 -2.09
N LEU A 43 9.39 1.35 -2.66
CA LEU A 43 9.56 1.45 -4.11
C LEU A 43 9.68 0.08 -4.77
N VAL A 44 10.46 -0.84 -4.19
CA VAL A 44 10.60 -2.21 -4.73
C VAL A 44 9.27 -2.95 -4.70
N LEU A 45 8.51 -2.83 -3.61
CA LEU A 45 7.21 -3.48 -3.48
C LEU A 45 6.17 -2.88 -4.44
N LEU A 46 6.09 -1.55 -4.53
CA LEU A 46 5.19 -0.85 -5.44
C LEU A 46 5.51 -1.17 -6.90
N ALA A 47 6.79 -1.15 -7.29
CA ALA A 47 7.21 -1.43 -8.66
C ALA A 47 6.96 -2.89 -9.05
N ALA A 48 7.26 -3.84 -8.15
CA ALA A 48 7.01 -5.25 -8.43
C ALA A 48 5.51 -5.56 -8.50
N GLY A 49 4.71 -4.94 -7.62
CA GLY A 49 3.26 -5.04 -7.62
C GLY A 49 2.62 -4.45 -8.87
N SER A 50 3.05 -3.26 -9.29
CA SER A 50 2.53 -2.63 -10.50
C SER A 50 2.91 -3.36 -11.78
N ILE A 51 4.11 -3.95 -11.84
CA ILE A 51 4.51 -4.84 -12.93
C ILE A 51 3.65 -6.11 -12.96
N TRP A 52 3.27 -6.63 -11.79
CA TRP A 52 2.39 -7.80 -11.74
C TRP A 52 1.01 -7.47 -12.31
N ASP A 53 0.41 -6.37 -11.85
CA ASP A 53 -0.92 -5.96 -12.28
C ASP A 53 -0.98 -5.71 -13.79
N SER A 54 0.06 -5.10 -14.37
CA SER A 54 0.12 -4.85 -15.82
C SER A 54 0.24 -6.12 -16.68
N VAL A 55 0.71 -7.23 -16.11
CA VAL A 55 0.90 -8.49 -16.85
C VAL A 55 -0.24 -9.49 -16.60
N SER A 56 -0.87 -9.43 -15.43
CA SER A 56 -1.74 -10.51 -14.97
C SER A 56 -3.12 -10.56 -15.66
N ASN A 57 -3.63 -9.44 -16.22
CA ASN A 57 -4.96 -9.33 -16.85
C ASN A 57 -6.12 -9.92 -16.00
N VAL A 58 -5.94 -10.04 -14.68
CA VAL A 58 -6.97 -10.59 -13.78
C VAL A 58 -7.68 -9.46 -13.06
N ASP A 59 -9.01 -9.54 -13.01
CA ASP A 59 -9.86 -8.59 -12.29
C ASP A 59 -10.03 -9.00 -10.82
N ALA A 60 -9.38 -8.27 -9.92
CA ALA A 60 -9.47 -8.44 -8.48
C ALA A 60 -10.32 -7.37 -7.79
N THR A 61 -11.14 -6.61 -8.53
CA THR A 61 -11.94 -5.52 -7.95
C THR A 61 -12.94 -6.01 -6.89
N THR A 62 -13.41 -7.26 -6.97
CA THR A 62 -14.36 -7.86 -6.00
C THR A 62 -13.68 -8.57 -4.81
N LEU A 63 -12.37 -8.40 -4.63
CA LEU A 63 -11.58 -9.12 -3.61
C LEU A 63 -12.11 -8.94 -2.18
N ASP A 64 -12.61 -7.75 -1.86
CA ASP A 64 -13.12 -7.43 -0.53
C ASP A 64 -14.54 -7.97 -0.25
N GLY A 65 -15.19 -8.55 -1.27
CA GLY A 65 -16.55 -9.06 -1.22
C GLY A 65 -17.62 -7.99 -0.97
N SER A 66 -17.26 -6.70 -1.02
CA SER A 66 -18.18 -5.60 -0.76
C SER A 66 -19.06 -5.28 -1.98
N ILE A 67 -18.59 -5.63 -3.17
CA ILE A 67 -19.28 -5.37 -4.45
C ILE A 67 -19.69 -6.71 -5.06
N ILE A 68 -20.97 -6.84 -5.39
CA ILE A 68 -21.50 -7.97 -6.16
C ILE A 68 -21.02 -7.83 -7.61
N GLN A 69 -20.51 -8.90 -8.19
CA GLN A 69 -19.96 -8.88 -9.55
C GLN A 69 -20.96 -8.35 -10.59
N GLU A 70 -22.24 -8.73 -10.47
CA GLU A 70 -23.32 -8.27 -11.35
C GLU A 70 -23.53 -6.75 -11.26
N ASP A 71 -23.52 -6.19 -10.05
CA ASP A 71 -23.64 -4.74 -9.82
C ASP A 71 -22.43 -3.99 -10.43
N LEU A 72 -21.23 -4.57 -10.34
CA LEU A 72 -20.01 -4.00 -10.92
C LEU A 72 -20.05 -4.01 -12.45
N GLU A 73 -20.50 -5.12 -13.06
CA GLU A 73 -20.66 -5.24 -14.50
C GLU A 73 -21.70 -4.23 -15.02
N GLN A 74 -22.81 -4.08 -14.31
CA GLN A 74 -23.83 -3.07 -14.63
C GLN A 74 -23.27 -1.64 -14.49
N ALA A 75 -22.53 -1.35 -13.42
CA ALA A 75 -21.91 -0.05 -13.21
C ALA A 75 -20.89 0.27 -14.30
N ARG A 76 -20.07 -0.71 -14.72
CA ARG A 76 -19.13 -0.57 -15.84
C ARG A 76 -19.84 -0.25 -17.14
N ALA A 77 -20.87 -1.01 -17.50
CA ALA A 77 -21.63 -0.78 -18.72
C ALA A 77 -22.27 0.61 -18.73
N PHE A 78 -22.82 1.05 -17.59
CA PHE A 78 -23.38 2.38 -17.44
C PHE A 78 -22.33 3.49 -17.60
N SER A 79 -21.19 3.39 -16.91
CA SER A 79 -20.11 4.39 -17.01
C SER A 79 -19.49 4.45 -18.39
N ILE A 80 -19.35 3.31 -19.09
CA ILE A 80 -18.87 3.25 -20.48
C ILE A 80 -19.86 3.96 -21.40
N ALA A 81 -21.16 3.71 -21.28
CA ALA A 81 -22.18 4.36 -22.08
C ALA A 81 -22.24 5.89 -21.82
N GLN A 82 -22.07 6.28 -20.55
CA GLN A 82 -22.01 7.68 -20.15
C GLN A 82 -20.78 8.39 -20.74
N ALA A 83 -19.62 7.72 -20.75
CA ALA A 83 -18.41 8.25 -21.36
C ALA A 83 -18.53 8.36 -22.88
N ALA A 84 -19.09 7.34 -23.55
CA ALA A 84 -19.31 7.33 -24.99
C ALA A 84 -20.25 8.45 -25.48
N THR A 85 -21.20 8.88 -24.63
CA THR A 85 -22.19 9.93 -24.93
C THR A 85 -21.87 11.29 -24.33
N SER A 86 -20.77 11.40 -23.57
CA SER A 86 -20.36 12.64 -22.93
C SER A 86 -19.88 13.69 -23.93
N LEU A 87 -19.80 14.95 -23.48
CA LEU A 87 -19.34 16.09 -24.28
C LEU A 87 -20.19 16.34 -25.55
N GLY A 88 -21.45 15.88 -25.56
CA GLY A 88 -22.40 16.11 -26.65
C GLY A 88 -22.19 15.23 -27.88
N HIS A 89 -21.30 14.23 -27.80
CA HIS A 89 -21.08 13.27 -28.87
C HIS A 89 -22.16 12.18 -28.89
N VAL A 90 -22.48 11.71 -30.10
CA VAL A 90 -23.23 10.46 -30.27
C VAL A 90 -22.27 9.31 -30.01
N ALA A 91 -22.74 8.28 -29.30
CA ALA A 91 -21.94 7.09 -29.05
C ALA A 91 -21.38 6.52 -30.37
N PRO A 92 -20.06 6.35 -30.50
CA PRO A 92 -19.45 5.84 -31.72
C PRO A 92 -19.85 4.37 -31.95
N GLU A 93 -19.87 3.96 -33.22
CA GLU A 93 -20.16 2.57 -33.58
C GLU A 93 -19.16 1.61 -32.91
N GLY A 94 -19.68 0.57 -32.26
CA GLY A 94 -18.86 -0.42 -31.54
C GLY A 94 -18.60 -0.10 -30.07
N SER A 95 -19.17 0.98 -29.52
CA SER A 95 -19.07 1.32 -28.09
C SER A 95 -19.61 0.23 -27.15
N ASP A 96 -20.51 -0.62 -27.63
CA ASP A 96 -21.13 -1.71 -26.86
C ASP A 96 -20.13 -2.81 -26.46
N THR A 97 -18.97 -2.87 -27.12
CA THR A 97 -17.91 -3.86 -26.84
C THR A 97 -16.67 -3.28 -26.16
N TRP A 98 -16.73 -2.02 -25.75
CA TRP A 98 -15.60 -1.34 -25.13
C TRP A 98 -15.25 -1.90 -23.76
N SER A 99 -13.94 -1.93 -23.47
CA SER A 99 -13.46 -2.00 -22.10
C SER A 99 -13.52 -0.62 -21.43
N VAL A 100 -13.36 -0.60 -20.10
CA VAL A 100 -13.22 0.68 -19.36
C VAL A 100 -12.02 1.48 -19.86
N GLU A 101 -10.93 0.80 -20.24
CA GLU A 101 -9.73 1.44 -20.78
C GLU A 101 -10.01 2.10 -22.15
N ASP A 102 -10.73 1.42 -23.05
CA ASP A 102 -11.12 1.98 -24.35
C ASP A 102 -11.98 3.23 -24.16
N ALA A 103 -12.94 3.18 -23.22
CA ALA A 103 -13.80 4.31 -22.89
C ALA A 103 -13.01 5.50 -22.29
N GLN A 104 -12.00 5.23 -21.47
CA GLN A 104 -11.11 6.25 -20.92
C GLN A 104 -10.25 6.90 -22.01
N ILE A 105 -9.66 6.10 -22.91
CA ILE A 105 -8.87 6.61 -24.04
C ILE A 105 -9.73 7.51 -24.93
N TYR A 106 -10.93 7.05 -25.29
CA TYR A 106 -11.87 7.83 -26.08
C TYR A 106 -12.27 9.14 -25.39
N LEU A 107 -12.62 9.09 -24.09
CA LEU A 107 -13.00 10.29 -23.34
C LEU A 107 -11.86 11.31 -23.27
N LEU A 108 -10.61 10.86 -23.10
CA LEU A 108 -9.43 11.72 -23.10
C LEU A 108 -9.14 12.33 -24.47
N GLU A 109 -9.32 11.55 -25.55
CA GLU A 109 -9.16 12.03 -26.92
C GLU A 109 -10.25 13.05 -27.28
N ALA A 110 -11.51 12.74 -26.98
CA ALA A 110 -12.64 13.66 -27.17
C ALA A 110 -12.44 14.96 -26.37
N TRP A 111 -11.98 14.88 -25.12
CA TRP A 111 -11.68 16.06 -24.32
C TRP A 111 -10.54 16.91 -24.91
N LYS A 112 -9.51 16.26 -25.46
CA LYS A 112 -8.39 16.95 -26.12
C LYS A 112 -8.83 17.69 -27.37
N ASP A 113 -9.69 17.08 -28.18
CA ASP A 113 -10.25 17.71 -29.38
C ASP A 113 -11.17 18.87 -28.99
N PHE A 114 -12.01 18.67 -27.98
CA PHE A 114 -12.90 19.70 -27.43
C PHE A 114 -12.13 20.91 -26.87
N THR A 115 -11.01 20.68 -26.18
CA THR A 115 -10.13 21.78 -25.71
C THR A 115 -9.45 22.52 -26.86
N PHE A 116 -9.15 21.83 -27.96
CA PHE A 116 -8.50 22.40 -29.14
C PHE A 116 -9.43 23.30 -29.96
N GLU A 117 -10.72 22.96 -30.05
CA GLU A 117 -11.73 23.75 -30.78
C GLU A 117 -12.08 25.09 -30.14
N GLY A 118 -11.70 25.29 -28.87
CA GLY A 118 -11.68 26.57 -28.18
C GLY A 118 -13.03 26.96 -27.57
N GLY A 119 -13.04 27.09 -26.23
CA GLY A 119 -14.19 27.59 -25.47
C GLY A 119 -14.67 26.70 -24.34
N VAL A 120 -13.77 26.02 -23.62
CA VAL A 120 -14.15 25.19 -22.47
C VAL A 120 -14.79 26.03 -21.38
N ILE A 121 -16.07 25.78 -21.13
CA ILE A 121 -16.80 26.35 -20.01
C ILE A 121 -16.48 25.52 -18.77
N GLU A 122 -16.33 26.14 -17.60
CA GLU A 122 -16.03 25.43 -16.34
C GLU A 122 -17.00 24.27 -16.06
N LYS A 123 -18.26 24.40 -16.49
CA LYS A 123 -19.28 23.35 -16.39
C LYS A 123 -18.91 22.08 -17.16
N GLU A 124 -18.34 22.20 -18.36
CA GLU A 124 -17.94 21.07 -19.21
C GLU A 124 -16.71 20.38 -18.64
N ARG A 125 -15.80 21.15 -18.05
CA ARG A 125 -14.66 20.59 -17.31
C ARG A 125 -15.09 19.76 -16.11
N ILE A 126 -16.04 20.26 -15.31
CA ILE A 126 -16.59 19.53 -14.17
C ILE A 126 -17.31 18.26 -14.65
N GLU A 127 -18.03 18.33 -15.78
CA GLU A 127 -18.70 17.17 -16.36
C GLU A 127 -17.69 16.10 -16.81
N PHE A 128 -16.63 16.50 -17.54
CA PHE A 128 -15.53 15.60 -17.91
C PHE A 128 -14.90 14.96 -16.68
N GLU A 129 -14.52 15.76 -15.67
CA GLU A 129 -13.88 15.25 -14.45
C GLU A 129 -14.79 14.25 -13.73
N ARG A 130 -16.09 14.53 -13.64
CA ARG A 130 -17.06 13.59 -13.05
C ARG A 130 -17.11 12.27 -13.81
N VAL A 131 -17.27 12.31 -15.13
CA VAL A 131 -17.38 11.09 -15.95
C VAL A 131 -16.08 10.29 -15.91
N TYR A 132 -14.92 10.97 -15.94
CA TYR A 132 -13.62 10.34 -15.81
C TYR A 132 -13.45 9.65 -14.44
N LEU A 133 -13.85 10.31 -13.35
CA LEU A 133 -13.79 9.74 -12.00
C LEU A 133 -14.76 8.56 -11.83
N GLU A 134 -15.94 8.63 -12.45
CA GLU A 134 -16.91 7.53 -12.46
C GLU A 134 -16.31 6.31 -13.19
N LEU A 135 -15.71 6.49 -14.38
CA LEU A 135 -14.97 5.44 -15.08
C LEU A 135 -13.80 4.87 -14.25
N GLU A 136 -13.01 5.74 -13.63
CA GLU A 136 -11.87 5.33 -12.81
C GLU A 136 -12.32 4.52 -11.58
N SER A 137 -13.51 4.81 -11.03
CA SER A 137 -14.05 4.08 -9.88
C SER A 137 -14.41 2.63 -10.21
N VAL A 138 -14.83 2.35 -11.45
CA VAL A 138 -15.24 1.02 -11.93
C VAL A 138 -14.14 0.27 -12.70
N ARG A 139 -12.96 0.89 -12.83
CA ARG A 139 -11.77 0.33 -13.49
C ARG A 139 -11.42 -1.05 -12.94
N VAL A 140 -10.96 -1.91 -13.84
CA VAL A 140 -10.42 -3.24 -13.47
C VAL A 140 -9.15 -3.02 -12.66
N ARG A 141 -9.10 -3.60 -11.45
CA ARG A 141 -7.91 -3.52 -10.58
C ARG A 141 -7.24 -4.88 -10.54
N GLY A 142 -5.92 -4.87 -10.69
CA GLY A 142 -5.13 -6.08 -10.51
C GLY A 142 -5.04 -6.52 -9.04
N PRO A 143 -4.56 -7.74 -8.78
CA PRO A 143 -4.45 -8.28 -7.42
C PRO A 143 -3.64 -7.40 -6.46
N PHE A 144 -2.60 -6.71 -6.94
CA PHE A 144 -1.79 -5.84 -6.10
C PHE A 144 -2.52 -4.55 -5.74
N GLU A 145 -3.12 -3.85 -6.70
CA GLU A 145 -3.88 -2.63 -6.45
C GLU A 145 -5.11 -2.88 -5.57
N ALA A 146 -5.83 -3.99 -5.81
CA ALA A 146 -6.93 -4.42 -4.96
C ALA A 146 -6.46 -4.69 -3.52
N SER A 147 -5.33 -5.38 -3.35
CA SER A 147 -4.72 -5.63 -2.03
C SER A 147 -4.29 -4.33 -1.35
N ALA A 148 -3.66 -3.41 -2.07
CA ALA A 148 -3.21 -2.13 -1.55
C ALA A 148 -4.39 -1.27 -1.07
N THR A 149 -5.48 -1.27 -1.83
CA THR A 149 -6.74 -0.60 -1.45
C THR A 149 -7.33 -1.24 -0.20
N TYR A 150 -7.40 -2.57 -0.14
CA TYR A 150 -7.90 -3.30 1.03
C TYR A 150 -7.07 -2.98 2.29
N VAL A 151 -5.74 -2.97 2.18
CA VAL A 151 -4.84 -2.61 3.28
C VAL A 151 -5.05 -1.16 3.70
N ALA A 152 -5.17 -0.22 2.77
CA ALA A 152 -5.39 1.19 3.08
C ALA A 152 -6.73 1.42 3.81
N THR A 153 -7.81 0.78 3.36
CA THR A 153 -9.13 0.85 4.01
C THR A 153 -9.07 0.31 5.44
N ASN A 154 -8.48 -0.86 5.65
CA ASN A 154 -8.37 -1.45 6.98
C ASN A 154 -7.39 -0.69 7.88
N TRP A 155 -6.32 -0.11 7.32
CA TRP A 155 -5.41 0.76 8.07
C TRP A 155 -6.11 2.01 8.58
N ASN A 156 -6.91 2.67 7.73
CA ASN A 156 -7.71 3.82 8.14
C ASN A 156 -8.71 3.43 9.24
N ALA A 157 -9.35 2.26 9.13
CA ALA A 157 -10.24 1.74 10.16
C ALA A 157 -9.53 1.51 11.51
N ILE A 158 -8.28 1.00 11.49
CA ILE A 158 -7.45 0.87 12.71
C ILE A 158 -7.19 2.23 13.34
N VAL A 159 -6.81 3.22 12.53
CA VAL A 159 -6.53 4.59 13.01
C VAL A 159 -7.78 5.21 13.61
N ASP A 160 -8.92 5.14 12.91
CA ASP A 160 -10.20 5.66 13.39
C ASP A 160 -10.67 4.98 14.67
N ALA A 161 -10.50 3.66 14.79
CA ALA A 161 -10.78 2.92 16.01
C ALA A 161 -9.85 3.34 17.16
N GLY A 162 -8.57 3.60 16.87
CA GLY A 162 -7.60 4.13 17.83
C GLY A 162 -7.97 5.51 18.35
N LEU A 163 -8.46 6.40 17.48
CA LEU A 163 -8.97 7.72 17.87
C LEU A 163 -10.20 7.63 18.79
N ARG A 164 -10.97 6.54 18.68
CA ARG A 164 -12.14 6.25 19.53
C ARG A 164 -11.82 5.38 20.74
N ALA A 165 -10.55 5.01 20.95
CA ALA A 165 -10.08 4.07 21.97
C ALA A 165 -10.78 2.69 21.91
N ASP A 166 -11.16 2.25 20.72
CA ASP A 166 -11.82 0.96 20.49
C ASP A 166 -10.79 -0.12 20.12
N ALA A 167 -10.26 -0.77 21.15
CA ALA A 167 -9.23 -1.80 20.98
C ALA A 167 -9.70 -3.03 20.17
N VAL A 168 -11.00 -3.33 20.17
CA VAL A 168 -11.55 -4.50 19.46
C VAL A 168 -11.50 -4.24 17.96
N ASN A 169 -12.02 -3.10 17.52
CA ASN A 169 -12.00 -2.72 16.10
C ASN A 169 -10.58 -2.49 15.58
N MET A 170 -9.67 -1.97 16.42
CA MET A 170 -8.24 -1.92 16.08
C MET A 170 -7.66 -3.31 15.81
N TRP A 171 -7.95 -4.29 16.67
CA TRP A 171 -7.44 -5.65 16.49
C TRP A 171 -8.05 -6.32 15.26
N GLN A 172 -9.34 -6.11 15.01
CA GLN A 172 -10.01 -6.64 13.81
C GLN A 172 -9.36 -6.14 12.52
N GLY A 173 -9.03 -4.85 12.41
CA GLY A 173 -8.32 -4.34 11.23
C GLY A 173 -6.93 -4.97 11.04
N VAL A 174 -6.22 -5.28 12.14
CA VAL A 174 -4.94 -6.02 12.06
C VAL A 174 -5.15 -7.44 11.56
N VAL A 175 -6.17 -8.14 12.07
CA VAL A 175 -6.53 -9.49 11.61
C VAL A 175 -6.93 -9.47 10.14
N ALA A 176 -7.67 -8.46 9.68
CA ALA A 176 -8.07 -8.29 8.30
C ALA A 176 -6.85 -8.22 7.36
N ILE A 177 -5.85 -7.39 7.70
CA ILE A 177 -4.64 -7.22 6.90
C ILE A 177 -3.75 -8.46 6.92
N VAL A 178 -3.51 -9.04 8.10
CA VAL A 178 -2.50 -10.10 8.28
C VAL A 178 -3.05 -11.48 7.94
N TRP A 179 -4.34 -11.73 8.15
CA TRP A 179 -4.94 -13.07 8.04
C TRP A 179 -6.01 -13.16 6.96
N GLU A 180 -6.96 -12.21 6.93
CA GLU A 180 -8.07 -12.29 5.99
C GLU A 180 -7.63 -12.01 4.55
N LEU A 181 -6.79 -11.00 4.31
CA LEU A 181 -6.29 -10.68 2.98
C LEU A 181 -5.59 -11.88 2.29
N PRO A 182 -4.64 -12.59 2.93
CA PRO A 182 -4.10 -13.83 2.38
C PRO A 182 -5.17 -14.88 2.02
N ILE A 183 -6.18 -15.04 2.88
CA ILE A 183 -7.26 -16.01 2.67
C ILE A 183 -8.14 -15.59 1.49
N LEU A 184 -8.47 -14.29 1.37
CA LEU A 184 -9.25 -13.73 0.28
C LEU A 184 -8.53 -13.91 -1.05
N LEU A 185 -7.23 -13.59 -1.10
CA LEU A 185 -6.41 -13.78 -2.29
C LEU A 185 -6.32 -15.26 -2.69
N TRP A 186 -6.17 -16.15 -1.72
CA TRP A 186 -6.14 -17.59 -1.98
C TRP A 186 -7.49 -18.11 -2.50
N LYS A 187 -8.60 -17.73 -1.87
CA LYS A 187 -9.95 -18.14 -2.29
C LYS A 187 -10.35 -17.54 -3.63
N GLY A 188 -9.88 -16.33 -3.94
CA GLY A 188 -10.09 -15.66 -5.22
C GLY A 188 -9.29 -16.26 -6.39
N GLY A 189 -8.50 -17.31 -6.16
CA GLY A 189 -7.72 -17.99 -7.21
C GLY A 189 -6.38 -17.32 -7.53
N TYR A 190 -5.98 -16.27 -6.81
CA TYR A 190 -4.75 -15.52 -7.03
C TYR A 190 -3.50 -16.21 -6.43
N HIS A 191 -3.41 -17.54 -6.54
CA HIS A 191 -2.38 -18.37 -5.90
C HIS A 191 -0.96 -17.99 -6.30
N SER A 192 -0.74 -17.67 -7.57
CA SER A 192 0.57 -17.26 -8.07
C SER A 192 0.99 -15.90 -7.53
N PHE A 193 0.04 -14.95 -7.45
CA PHE A 193 0.30 -13.63 -6.89
C PHE A 193 0.67 -13.73 -5.41
N ILE A 194 -0.19 -14.33 -4.58
CA ILE A 194 0.08 -14.45 -3.13
C ILE A 194 1.38 -15.21 -2.85
N SER A 195 1.72 -16.22 -3.64
CA SER A 195 2.94 -17.00 -3.42
C SER A 195 4.19 -16.23 -3.81
N LEU A 196 4.26 -15.68 -5.02
CA LEU A 196 5.45 -14.99 -5.52
C LEU A 196 5.61 -13.60 -4.90
N TYR A 197 4.53 -12.81 -4.88
CA TYR A 197 4.54 -11.49 -4.28
C TYR A 197 4.66 -11.58 -2.76
N GLY A 198 4.00 -12.55 -2.11
CA GLY A 198 4.16 -12.79 -0.67
C GLY A 198 5.59 -13.18 -0.30
N PHE A 199 6.24 -14.02 -1.10
CA PHE A 199 7.66 -14.32 -0.91
C PHE A 199 8.53 -13.05 -1.07
N LEU A 200 8.29 -12.25 -2.11
CA LEU A 200 8.99 -10.98 -2.31
C LEU A 200 8.78 -10.03 -1.13
N LEU A 201 7.56 -9.91 -0.63
CA LEU A 201 7.21 -9.10 0.54
C LEU A 201 8.02 -9.53 1.76
N ILE A 202 8.01 -10.82 2.10
CA ILE A 202 8.78 -11.36 3.22
C ILE A 202 10.28 -11.11 3.00
N TYR A 203 10.78 -11.32 1.79
CA TYR A 203 12.19 -11.12 1.46
C TYR A 203 12.62 -9.65 1.65
N VAL A 204 11.84 -8.70 1.14
CA VAL A 204 12.09 -7.26 1.31
C VAL A 204 12.00 -6.85 2.78
N LEU A 205 11.00 -7.34 3.51
CA LEU A 205 10.87 -7.08 4.95
C LEU A 205 12.04 -7.64 5.74
N CYS A 206 12.54 -8.83 5.39
CA CYS A 206 13.71 -9.43 6.06
C CYS A 206 14.97 -8.60 5.83
N ILE A 207 15.25 -8.20 4.58
CA ILE A 207 16.47 -7.43 4.27
C ILE A 207 16.38 -6.01 4.81
N GLY A 208 15.31 -5.30 4.49
CA GLY A 208 15.16 -3.91 4.89
C GLY A 208 14.93 -3.76 6.39
N GLY A 209 14.07 -4.59 6.98
CA GLY A 209 13.85 -4.66 8.42
C GLY A 209 15.12 -5.09 9.16
N GLY A 210 15.87 -6.07 8.64
CA GLY A 210 17.16 -6.48 9.19
C GLY A 210 18.22 -5.37 9.17
N ALA A 211 18.30 -4.61 8.07
CA ALA A 211 19.19 -3.46 7.95
C ALA A 211 18.81 -2.35 8.96
N ILE A 212 17.53 -2.00 9.07
CA ILE A 212 17.03 -1.00 10.02
C ILE A 212 17.29 -1.44 11.47
N ALA A 213 16.99 -2.71 11.80
CA ALA A 213 17.25 -3.27 13.11
C ALA A 213 18.74 -3.23 13.46
N ARG A 214 19.61 -3.58 12.51
CA ARG A 214 21.08 -3.51 12.69
C ARG A 214 21.55 -2.08 12.96
N MET A 215 21.05 -1.10 12.21
CA MET A 215 21.34 0.33 12.44
C MET A 215 20.91 0.77 13.84
N GLN A 216 19.77 0.26 14.35
CA GLN A 216 19.28 0.60 15.69
C GLN A 216 20.11 -0.04 16.79
N VAL A 217 20.48 -1.30 16.63
CA VAL A 217 21.33 -2.01 17.60
C VAL A 217 22.71 -1.36 17.69
N CYS A 218 23.35 -1.02 16.57
CA CYS A 218 24.67 -0.35 16.59
C CYS A 218 24.63 1.02 17.26
N TRP A 219 23.60 1.81 16.96
CA TRP A 219 23.45 3.11 17.59
C TRP A 219 23.22 2.96 19.11
N HIS A 220 22.31 2.08 19.53
CA HIS A 220 22.01 1.91 20.94
C HIS A 220 23.16 1.29 21.76
N SER A 221 23.88 0.31 21.19
CA SER A 221 24.92 -0.43 21.93
C SER A 221 26.30 0.22 21.91
N ARG A 222 26.68 0.88 20.81
CA ARG A 222 28.05 1.38 20.61
C ARG A 222 28.11 2.88 20.30
N ASN A 223 26.95 3.53 20.19
CA ASN A 223 26.84 4.91 19.70
C ASN A 223 27.45 5.08 18.29
N GLU A 224 27.51 3.99 17.51
CA GLU A 224 28.04 3.95 16.15
C GLU A 224 26.91 4.15 15.14
N ARG A 225 27.08 5.10 14.23
CA ARG A 225 26.15 5.32 13.11
C ARG A 225 26.64 4.55 11.89
N LEU A 226 25.99 3.43 11.61
CA LEU A 226 26.24 2.68 10.38
C LEU A 226 25.71 3.45 9.16
N SER A 227 26.46 3.38 8.07
CA SER A 227 25.99 3.83 6.78
C SER A 227 24.90 2.90 6.23
N MET A 228 24.12 3.39 5.26
CA MET A 228 23.12 2.59 4.56
C MET A 228 23.74 1.36 3.88
N ALA A 229 24.88 1.55 3.23
CA ALA A 229 25.56 0.49 2.48
C ALA A 229 26.01 -0.65 3.41
N GLU A 230 26.63 -0.33 4.55
CA GLU A 230 27.09 -1.35 5.52
C GLU A 230 25.93 -2.13 6.13
N ALA A 231 24.82 -1.46 6.41
CA ALA A 231 23.63 -2.11 6.96
C ALA A 231 22.96 -3.04 5.95
N LEU A 232 22.89 -2.63 4.68
CA LEU A 232 22.37 -3.45 3.59
C LEU A 232 23.30 -4.62 3.27
N ASP A 233 24.61 -4.41 3.25
CA ASP A 233 25.60 -5.47 3.03
C ASP A 233 25.53 -6.54 4.14
N PHE A 234 25.35 -6.11 5.39
CA PHE A 234 25.05 -7.02 6.49
C PHE A 234 23.76 -7.81 6.27
N ALA A 235 22.67 -7.14 5.89
CA ALA A 235 21.38 -7.79 5.68
C ALA A 235 21.40 -8.76 4.48
N LEU A 236 22.06 -8.37 3.40
CA LEU A 236 22.23 -9.19 2.20
C LEU A 236 23.15 -10.38 2.47
N SER A 237 24.29 -10.22 3.13
CA SER A 237 25.16 -11.36 3.46
C SER A 237 24.49 -12.39 4.38
N ARG A 238 23.46 -12.00 5.14
CA ARG A 238 22.74 -12.86 6.08
C ARG A 238 21.27 -13.08 5.74
N TRP A 239 20.84 -12.82 4.50
CA TRP A 239 19.43 -12.88 4.11
C TRP A 239 18.77 -14.23 4.45
N ARG A 240 19.51 -15.35 4.31
CA ARG A 240 19.02 -16.69 4.67
C ARG A 240 18.70 -16.80 6.16
N GLN A 241 19.60 -16.31 7.02
CA GLN A 241 19.43 -16.35 8.48
C GLN A 241 18.23 -15.50 8.89
N LEU A 242 18.08 -14.32 8.29
CA LEU A 242 16.96 -13.41 8.55
C LEU A 242 15.63 -14.02 8.11
N LEU A 243 15.59 -14.63 6.92
CA LEU A 243 14.39 -15.31 6.43
C LEU A 243 14.02 -16.50 7.30
N THR A 244 15.00 -17.34 7.66
CA THR A 244 14.74 -18.46 8.59
C THR A 244 14.30 -17.98 9.96
N ALA A 245 14.75 -16.82 10.44
CA ALA A 245 14.32 -16.30 11.74
C ALA A 245 12.84 -15.89 11.73
N VAL A 246 12.34 -15.35 10.61
CA VAL A 246 10.92 -14.99 10.44
C VAL A 246 10.06 -16.24 10.20
N CYS A 247 10.55 -17.20 9.41
CA CYS A 247 9.79 -18.41 9.10
C CYS A 247 9.86 -19.49 10.20
N ALA A 248 10.88 -19.51 11.06
CA ALA A 248 11.04 -20.54 12.07
C ALA A 248 9.85 -20.67 13.03
N PRO A 249 9.27 -19.59 13.58
CA PRO A 249 8.08 -19.69 14.42
C PRO A 249 6.89 -20.35 13.69
N VAL A 250 6.72 -20.06 12.39
CA VAL A 250 5.67 -20.66 11.57
C VAL A 250 5.92 -22.16 11.37
N MET A 251 7.17 -22.57 11.13
CA MET A 251 7.54 -23.98 10.99
C MET A 251 7.38 -24.80 12.28
N PHE A 252 7.39 -24.16 13.45
CA PHE A 252 7.18 -24.84 14.75
C PHE A 252 5.70 -24.97 15.14
N VAL A 253 4.82 -24.16 14.53
CA VAL A 253 3.39 -24.12 14.83
C VAL A 253 2.55 -24.89 13.78
N ALA A 254 3.07 -25.06 12.56
CA ALA A 254 2.49 -25.89 11.50
C ALA A 254 2.81 -27.39 11.69
#